data_AF-A0A7H4PR90-F1
#
_entry.id   AF-A0A7H4PR90-F1
#
_cell.length_a   1.000
_cell.length_b   1.000
_cell.length_c   1.000
_cell.angle_alpha   90.00
_cell.angle_beta   90.00
_cell.angle_gamma   90.00
#
_symmetry.space_group_name_H-M   'P 1'
#
loop_
_entity.id
_entity.type
_entity.pdbx_description
1 polymer ?
#
loop_
_entity_poly.entity_id
_entity_poly.type
_entity_poly.pdbx_seq_one_letter_code
_entity_poly.pdbx_strand_id
1 'polypeptide(L)'
;MLKLNPNDNQGIRHLLANYYLELEMVDDLSVLLDDYSGDMRPFLQYTRALLAYRQSSPDADDIAKAAISSNKHIPSLLSKCKLQPKSNSGYITLGEMDEAIDYINHNIKPWIRTPNAIEWIMNISSANK
;
A
#
# COMPACT_ATOMS: atom_id res chain seq x y z
N MET A 1 -12.90 15.18 9.46
CA MET A 1 -11.50 15.25 9.96
C MET A 1 -10.53 15.72 8.89
N LEU A 2 -10.38 15.05 7.73
CA LEU A 2 -9.45 15.53 6.66
C LEU A 2 -9.76 16.95 6.15
N LYS A 3 -11.04 17.34 6.05
CA LYS A 3 -11.44 18.74 5.75
C LYS A 3 -10.98 19.78 6.77
N LEU A 4 -10.72 19.37 8.02
CA LEU A 4 -10.30 20.25 9.12
C LEU A 4 -8.78 20.22 9.33
N ASN A 5 -8.10 19.16 8.85
CA ASN A 5 -6.65 19.03 8.87
C ASN A 5 -6.17 18.44 7.52
N PRO A 6 -6.02 19.28 6.48
CA PRO A 6 -5.72 18.82 5.12
C PRO A 6 -4.35 18.14 4.99
N ASN A 7 -3.39 18.48 5.86
CA ASN A 7 -2.06 17.86 5.85
C ASN A 7 -2.06 16.46 6.48
N ASP A 8 -3.14 16.08 7.14
CA ASP A 8 -3.33 14.79 7.79
C ASP A 8 -2.09 14.30 8.58
N ASN A 9 -1.62 15.14 9.50
CA ASN A 9 -0.48 14.81 10.35
C ASN A 9 -0.73 13.57 11.24
N GLN A 10 -1.96 13.04 11.26
CA GLN A 10 -2.37 11.86 12.04
C GLN A 10 -2.49 10.58 11.19
N GLY A 11 -2.34 10.66 9.86
CA GLY A 11 -2.35 9.48 8.98
C GLY A 11 -3.74 8.87 8.72
N ILE A 12 -4.83 9.63 8.95
CA ILE A 12 -6.21 9.18 8.70
C ILE A 12 -6.42 8.83 7.21
N ARG A 13 -5.69 9.47 6.29
CA ARG A 13 -5.74 9.18 4.85
C ARG A 13 -5.40 7.73 4.53
N HIS A 14 -4.50 7.11 5.29
CA HIS A 14 -4.15 5.70 5.10
C HIS A 14 -5.32 4.79 5.44
N LEU A 15 -5.96 5.03 6.60
CA LEU A 15 -7.14 4.29 7.00
C LEU A 15 -8.26 4.43 5.96
N LEU A 16 -8.48 5.65 5.47
CA LEU A 16 -9.51 5.93 4.47
C LEU A 16 -9.20 5.24 3.12
N ALA A 17 -7.96 5.28 2.66
CA ALA A 17 -7.51 4.61 1.44
C ALA A 17 -7.73 3.09 1.53
N ASN A 18 -7.44 2.48 2.69
CA ASN A 18 -7.74 1.06 2.92
C ASN A 18 -9.25 0.77 2.83
N TYR A 19 -10.07 1.58 3.50
CA TYR A 19 -11.53 1.40 3.46
C TYR A 19 -12.08 1.50 2.04
N TYR A 20 -11.69 2.50 1.26
CA TYR A 20 -12.14 2.62 -0.12
C TYR A 20 -11.67 1.45 -0.98
N LEU A 21 -10.45 0.97 -0.78
CA LEU A 21 -9.90 -0.18 -1.48
C LEU A 21 -10.60 -1.50 -1.10
N GLU A 22 -11.02 -1.65 0.16
CA GLU A 22 -11.78 -2.81 0.66
C GLU A 22 -13.24 -2.81 0.17
N LEU A 23 -13.85 -1.63 0.06
CA LEU A 23 -15.25 -1.44 -0.36
C LEU A 23 -15.40 -1.22 -1.87
N GLU A 24 -14.30 -1.30 -2.63
CA GLU A 24 -14.27 -1.08 -4.09
C GLU A 24 -14.82 0.30 -4.50
N MET A 25 -14.67 1.30 -3.63
CA MET A 25 -15.04 2.69 -3.91
C MET A 25 -13.93 3.37 -4.73
N VAL A 26 -13.81 2.96 -5.99
CA VAL A 26 -12.71 3.34 -6.89
C VAL A 26 -12.64 4.84 -7.14
N ASP A 27 -13.78 5.51 -7.34
CA ASP A 27 -13.82 6.94 -7.63
C ASP A 27 -13.30 7.76 -6.43
N ASP A 28 -13.82 7.47 -5.22
CA ASP A 28 -13.38 8.13 -4.00
C ASP A 28 -11.91 7.83 -3.67
N LEU A 29 -11.47 6.59 -3.93
CA LEU A 29 -10.07 6.23 -3.77
C LEU A 29 -9.17 7.01 -4.73
N SER A 30 -9.59 7.18 -5.99
CA SER A 30 -8.82 7.91 -7.00
C SER A 30 -8.66 9.37 -6.62
N VAL A 31 -9.76 10.03 -6.21
CA VAL A 31 -9.74 11.41 -5.69
C VAL A 31 -8.78 11.53 -4.50
N LEU A 32 -8.86 10.60 -3.53
CA LEU A 32 -7.95 10.60 -2.39
C LEU A 32 -6.48 10.43 -2.82
N LEU A 33 -6.19 9.56 -3.78
CA LEU A 33 -4.82 9.34 -4.25
C LEU A 33 -4.26 10.54 -5.01
N ASP A 34 -5.11 11.30 -5.72
CA ASP A 34 -4.75 12.53 -6.42
C ASP A 34 -4.46 13.68 -5.44
N ASP A 35 -5.33 13.86 -4.43
CA ASP A 35 -5.17 14.85 -3.35
C ASP A 35 -3.82 14.68 -2.61
N TYR A 36 -3.31 13.45 -2.54
CA TYR A 36 -2.04 13.11 -1.91
C TYR A 36 -1.01 12.56 -2.91
N SER A 37 -1.01 13.03 -4.15
CA SER A 37 -0.10 12.58 -5.22
C SER A 37 1.39 12.64 -4.84
N GLY A 38 1.80 13.62 -4.03
CA GLY A 38 3.17 13.77 -3.52
C GLY A 38 3.55 12.83 -2.37
N ASP A 39 2.61 12.05 -1.83
CA ASP A 39 2.89 11.13 -0.73
C ASP A 39 3.55 9.84 -1.25
N MET A 40 4.84 9.73 -0.98
CA MET A 40 5.70 8.61 -1.37
C MET A 40 5.79 7.51 -0.31
N ARG A 41 4.95 7.56 0.73
CA ARG A 41 4.94 6.55 1.79
C ARG A 41 4.41 5.22 1.27
N PRO A 42 4.87 4.09 1.83
CA PRO A 42 4.50 2.77 1.32
C PRO A 42 3.00 2.54 1.30
N PHE A 43 2.26 3.10 2.25
CA PHE A 43 0.82 2.91 2.31
C PHE A 43 0.13 3.34 1.00
N LEU A 44 0.29 4.60 0.59
CA LEU A 44 -0.37 5.10 -0.63
C LEU A 44 0.28 4.56 -1.90
N GLN A 45 1.59 4.34 -1.92
CA GLN A 45 2.26 3.79 -3.10
C GLN A 45 1.79 2.35 -3.40
N TYR A 46 1.68 1.49 -2.40
CA TYR A 46 1.15 0.15 -2.62
C TYR A 46 -0.37 0.14 -2.88
N THR A 47 -1.13 1.09 -2.34
CA THR A 47 -2.55 1.27 -2.71
C THR A 47 -2.69 1.65 -4.18
N ARG A 48 -1.86 2.57 -4.69
CA ARG A 48 -1.80 2.92 -6.13
C ARG A 48 -1.46 1.70 -6.98
N ALA A 49 -0.44 0.94 -6.60
CA ALA A 49 -0.04 -0.25 -7.33
C ALA A 49 -1.17 -1.29 -7.42
N LEU A 50 -1.85 -1.57 -6.31
CA LEU A 50 -2.95 -2.53 -6.31
C LEU A 50 -4.17 -2.04 -7.09
N LEU A 51 -4.49 -0.74 -7.03
CA LEU A 51 -5.55 -0.15 -7.83
C LEU A 51 -5.24 -0.23 -9.32
N ALA A 52 -4.03 0.16 -9.72
CA ALA A 52 -3.56 0.10 -11.11
C ALA A 52 -3.60 -1.33 -11.65
N TYR A 53 -3.17 -2.31 -10.84
CA TYR A 53 -3.25 -3.73 -11.18
C TYR A 53 -4.71 -4.19 -11.39
N ARG A 54 -5.62 -3.85 -10.47
CA ARG A 54 -7.05 -4.19 -10.60
C ARG A 54 -7.68 -3.61 -11.86
N GLN A 55 -7.26 -2.42 -12.26
CA GLN A 55 -7.75 -1.73 -13.46
C GLN A 55 -7.03 -2.18 -14.75
N SER A 56 -6.07 -3.10 -14.66
CA SER A 56 -5.23 -3.51 -15.81
C SER A 56 -4.57 -2.32 -16.50
N SER A 57 -4.11 -1.35 -15.71
CA SER A 57 -3.39 -0.17 -16.22
C SER A 57 -2.08 -0.59 -16.90
N PRO A 58 -1.72 -0.01 -18.06
CA PRO A 58 -0.44 -0.29 -18.71
C PRO A 58 0.76 0.09 -17.85
N ASP A 59 0.59 1.04 -16.93
CA ASP A 59 1.65 1.56 -16.06
C ASP A 59 1.74 0.81 -14.71
N ALA A 60 0.92 -0.22 -14.51
CA ALA A 60 0.81 -0.91 -13.22
C ALA A 60 2.17 -1.43 -12.72
N ASP A 61 2.98 -1.98 -13.61
CA ASP A 61 4.30 -2.52 -13.28
C ASP A 61 5.26 -1.43 -12.81
N ASP A 62 5.26 -0.26 -13.46
CA ASP A 62 6.13 0.86 -13.08
C ASP A 62 5.69 1.50 -11.76
N ILE A 63 4.38 1.61 -11.54
CA ILE A 63 3.82 2.04 -10.25
C ILE A 63 4.20 1.05 -9.14
N ALA A 64 4.16 -0.25 -9.42
CA ALA A 64 4.61 -1.28 -8.50
C ALA A 64 6.10 -1.17 -8.18
N LYS A 65 6.97 -0.88 -9.15
CA LYS A 65 8.40 -0.64 -8.90
C LYS A 65 8.58 0.53 -7.94
N ALA A 66 7.88 1.64 -8.16
CA ALA A 66 7.91 2.80 -7.26
C ALA A 66 7.44 2.45 -5.84
N ALA A 67 6.37 1.65 -5.72
CA ALA A 67 5.90 1.13 -4.44
C ALA A 67 6.96 0.26 -3.75
N ILE A 68 7.61 -0.64 -4.47
CA ILE A 68 8.69 -1.49 -3.93
C ILE A 68 9.88 -0.64 -3.45
N SER A 69 10.24 0.42 -4.18
CA SER A 69 11.29 1.35 -3.76
C SER A 69 10.95 2.10 -2.46
N SER A 70 9.66 2.36 -2.18
CA SER A 70 9.24 3.01 -0.93
C SER A 70 9.45 2.12 0.30
N ASN A 71 9.28 0.80 0.17
CA ASN A 71 9.66 -0.18 1.19
C ASN A 71 9.76 -1.59 0.57
N LYS A 72 11.00 -2.09 0.47
CA LYS A 72 11.34 -3.37 -0.19
C LYS A 72 10.91 -4.61 0.59
N HIS A 73 10.53 -4.47 1.85
CA HIS A 73 10.19 -5.60 2.73
C HIS A 73 8.74 -6.09 2.53
N ILE A 74 7.87 -5.22 2.05
CA ILE A 74 6.43 -5.49 1.91
C ILE A 74 6.11 -6.67 0.99
N PRO A 75 6.71 -6.85 -0.20
CA PRO A 75 6.35 -7.97 -1.09
C PRO A 75 6.60 -9.32 -0.42
N SER A 76 7.76 -9.46 0.24
CA SER A 76 8.11 -10.69 0.98
C SER A 76 7.20 -10.94 2.20
N LEU A 77 6.52 -9.93 2.73
CA LEU A 77 5.53 -10.11 3.78
C LEU A 77 4.14 -10.42 3.22
N LEU A 78 3.76 -9.80 2.10
CA LEU A 78 2.51 -10.09 1.38
C LEU A 78 2.44 -11.57 1.00
N SER A 79 3.54 -12.16 0.53
CA SER A 79 3.61 -13.57 0.16
C SER A 79 3.32 -14.55 1.30
N LYS A 80 3.39 -14.09 2.56
CA LYS A 80 3.03 -14.91 3.73
C LYS A 80 1.51 -15.02 3.93
N CYS A 81 0.72 -14.19 3.25
CA CYS A 81 -0.75 -14.17 3.29
C CYS A 81 -1.34 -14.17 4.71
N LYS A 82 -0.64 -13.55 5.68
CA LYS A 82 -1.07 -13.47 7.08
C LYS A 82 -0.59 -12.19 7.77
N LEU A 83 -1.32 -11.82 8.82
CA LEU A 83 -0.91 -10.76 9.75
C LEU A 83 0.44 -11.11 10.39
N GLN A 84 1.24 -10.08 10.65
CA GLN A 84 2.57 -10.21 11.25
C GLN A 84 2.54 -9.78 12.73
N PRO A 85 3.35 -10.41 13.61
CA PRO A 85 3.54 -9.93 14.97
C PRO A 85 3.99 -8.47 14.97
N LYS A 86 3.39 -7.63 15.82
CA LYS A 86 3.78 -6.23 15.94
C LYS A 86 5.21 -6.11 16.47
N SER A 87 5.92 -5.07 16.02
CA SER A 87 7.20 -4.70 16.62
C SER A 87 7.01 -4.26 18.08
N ASN A 88 7.93 -4.66 18.95
CA ASN A 88 7.94 -4.26 20.36
C ASN A 88 8.62 -2.89 20.60
N SER A 89 9.14 -2.23 19.55
CA SER A 89 9.86 -0.95 19.69
C SER A 89 8.97 0.22 20.10
N GLY A 90 7.66 0.15 19.81
CA GLY A 90 6.72 1.28 19.99
C GLY A 90 6.89 2.41 18.97
N TYR A 91 7.83 2.27 18.03
CA TYR A 91 8.10 3.23 16.95
C TYR A 91 8.04 2.53 15.60
N ILE A 92 7.73 3.30 14.56
CA ILE A 92 7.78 2.87 13.17
C ILE A 92 8.91 3.63 12.47
N THR A 93 9.84 2.87 11.89
CA THR A 93 11.01 3.38 11.17
C THR A 93 10.70 3.42 9.67
N LEU A 94 10.88 4.58 9.06
CA LEU A 94 10.56 4.80 7.65
C LEU A 94 11.42 3.91 6.75
N GLY A 95 10.77 3.19 5.83
CA GLY A 95 11.41 2.30 4.85
C GLY A 95 11.82 0.94 5.39
N GLU A 96 11.67 0.69 6.69
CA GLU A 96 12.19 -0.49 7.36
C GLU A 96 11.10 -1.56 7.60
N MET A 97 11.52 -2.68 8.19
CA MET A 97 10.69 -3.86 8.42
C MET A 97 9.46 -3.60 9.31
N ASP A 98 9.55 -2.71 10.28
CA ASP A 98 8.45 -2.36 11.18
C ASP A 98 7.34 -1.58 10.47
N GLU A 99 7.67 -0.65 9.58
CA GLU A 99 6.70 0.01 8.69
C GLU A 99 6.03 -0.99 7.73
N ALA A 100 6.80 -1.95 7.22
CA ALA A 100 6.25 -3.01 6.38
C ALA A 100 5.27 -3.91 7.13
N ILE A 101 5.57 -4.28 8.38
CA ILE A 101 4.66 -5.03 9.26
C ILE A 101 3.37 -4.24 9.52
N ASP A 102 3.49 -2.94 9.80
CA ASP A 102 2.34 -2.07 10.02
C ASP A 102 1.44 -2.00 8.78
N TYR A 103 2.02 -1.79 7.60
CA TYR A 103 1.29 -1.80 6.33
C TYR A 103 0.51 -3.12 6.13
N ILE A 104 1.17 -4.26 6.32
CA ILE A 104 0.56 -5.59 6.11
C ILE A 104 -0.63 -5.78 7.04
N ASN A 105 -0.48 -5.40 8.31
CA ASN A 105 -1.54 -5.57 9.30
C ASN A 105 -2.79 -4.75 9.00
N HIS A 106 -2.67 -3.66 8.24
CA HIS A 106 -3.80 -2.83 7.82
C HIS A 106 -4.31 -3.20 6.42
N ASN A 107 -3.45 -3.62 5.48
CA ASN A 107 -3.81 -3.70 4.06
C ASN A 107 -3.83 -5.09 3.45
N ILE A 108 -3.53 -6.17 4.19
CA ILE A 108 -3.40 -7.50 3.57
C ILE A 108 -4.69 -8.03 2.91
N LYS A 109 -5.87 -7.66 3.43
CA LYS A 109 -7.15 -8.20 2.94
C LYS A 109 -7.43 -7.85 1.47
N PRO A 110 -7.32 -6.58 1.02
CA PRO A 110 -7.40 -6.23 -0.40
C PRO A 110 -6.48 -7.05 -1.31
N TRP A 111 -5.24 -7.32 -0.88
CA TRP A 111 -4.28 -8.09 -1.66
C TRP A 111 -4.70 -9.55 -1.81
N ILE A 112 -5.11 -10.19 -0.72
CA ILE A 112 -5.59 -11.59 -0.75
C ILE A 112 -6.84 -11.74 -1.61
N ARG A 113 -7.75 -10.75 -1.57
CA ARG A 113 -8.99 -10.76 -2.36
C ARG A 113 -8.75 -10.53 -3.85
N THR A 114 -7.61 -9.95 -4.24
CA THR A 114 -7.32 -9.61 -5.64
C THR A 114 -6.56 -10.78 -6.28
N PRO A 115 -7.15 -11.48 -7.26
CA PRO A 115 -6.50 -12.64 -7.88
C PRO A 115 -5.12 -12.31 -8.44
N ASN A 116 -4.15 -13.16 -8.14
CA ASN A 116 -2.76 -13.10 -8.62
C ASN A 116 -1.96 -11.83 -8.25
N ALA A 117 -2.53 -10.89 -7.50
CA ALA A 117 -1.86 -9.62 -7.16
C ALA A 117 -0.58 -9.83 -6.34
N ILE A 118 -0.60 -10.79 -5.41
CA ILE A 118 0.57 -11.11 -4.56
C ILE A 118 1.69 -11.75 -5.39
N GLU A 119 1.35 -12.63 -6.34
CA GLU A 119 2.33 -13.25 -7.24
C GLU A 119 2.93 -12.18 -8.18
N TRP A 120 2.07 -11.33 -8.74
CA TRP A 120 2.47 -10.22 -9.60
C TRP A 120 3.49 -9.28 -8.93
N ILE A 121 3.19 -8.78 -7.72
CA ILE A 121 4.12 -7.86 -7.03
C ILE A 121 5.43 -8.54 -6.62
N MET A 122 5.39 -9.85 -6.32
CA MET A 122 6.58 -10.65 -6.03
C MET A 122 7.48 -10.84 -7.26
N ASN A 123 6.89 -11.03 -8.44
CA ASN A 123 7.62 -11.15 -9.70
C ASN A 123 8.35 -9.84 -10.01
N ILE A 124 7.67 -8.69 -9.88
CA ILE A 124 8.29 -7.37 -10.06
C ILE A 124 9.42 -7.15 -9.04
N SER A 125 9.19 -7.49 -7.77
CA SER A 125 10.21 -7.36 -6.72
C SER A 125 11.44 -8.22 -6.97
N SER A 126 11.30 -9.36 -7.63
CA SER A 126 12.41 -10.26 -7.94
C SER A 126 13.19 -9.82 -9.17
N ALA A 127 12.54 -9.15 -10.13
CA ALA A 127 13.16 -8.57 -11.31
C ALA A 127 13.96 -7.28 -11.03
N ASN A 128 13.68 -6.62 -9.90
CA ASN A 128 14.37 -5.40 -9.45
C ASN A 128 15.65 -5.65 -8.62
N LYS A 129 16.06 -6.91 -8.42
CA LYS A 129 17.32 -7.27 -7.73
C LYS A 129 18.46 -7.42 -8.72
#